data_AF-A0A841PT07-F1
#
_entry.id   AF-A0A841PT07-F1
#
_cell.length_a   1.000
_cell.length_b   1.000
_cell.length_c   1.000
_cell.angle_alpha   90.00
_cell.angle_beta   90.00
_cell.angle_gamma   90.00
#
_symmetry.space_group_name_H-M   'P 1'
#
loop_
_entity.id
_entity.type
_entity.pdbx_description
1 polymer ?
#
loop_
_entity_poly.entity_id
_entity_poly.type
_entity_poly.pdbx_seq_one_letter_code
_entity_poly.pdbx_strand_id
1 'polypeptide(L)' 'MTQTVEPPILPEGSPDREINCEVALETAFAALVTASEAQGWTPLETATTLLKIATQHGQQVQALVAAIKSEPE' A
#
# COMPACT_ATOMS: atom_id res chain seq x y z
N MET A 1 16.48 8.38 -8.42
CA MET A 1 16.80 7.20 -7.60
C MET A 1 15.49 6.48 -7.31
N THR A 2 15.42 5.17 -7.52
CA THR A 2 14.25 4.37 -7.09
C THR A 2 14.27 4.30 -5.57
N GLN A 3 13.25 4.83 -4.91
CA GLN A 3 13.09 4.70 -3.47
C GLN A 3 12.78 3.22 -3.16
N THR A 4 13.60 2.57 -2.33
CA THR A 4 13.40 1.16 -1.97
C THR A 4 12.48 1.08 -0.76
N VAL A 5 11.43 0.25 -0.85
CA VAL A 5 10.61 -0.12 0.30
C VAL A 5 11.31 -1.25 1.04
N GLU A 6 11.64 -1.02 2.31
CA GLU A 6 12.27 -2.03 3.17
C GLU A 6 11.24 -3.09 3.62
N PRO A 7 11.64 -4.35 3.82
CA PRO A 7 10.75 -5.37 4.35
C PRO A 7 10.33 -5.04 5.80
N PRO A 8 9.15 -5.52 6.24
CA PRO A 8 8.78 -5.40 7.65
C PRO A 8 9.82 -6.06 8.56
N ILE A 9 10.22 -5.36 9.61
CA ILE A 9 11.23 -5.77 10.59
C ILE A 9 10.62 -6.75 11.60
N LEU A 10 9.31 -6.63 11.87
CA LEU A 10 8.59 -7.45 12.83
C LEU A 10 7.98 -8.71 12.17
N PRO A 11 7.94 -9.84 12.90
CA PRO A 11 7.38 -11.09 12.39
C PRO A 11 5.86 -11.01 12.25
N GLU A 12 5.30 -11.80 11.33
CA GLU A 12 3.86 -11.93 11.16
C GLU A 12 3.16 -12.31 12.48
N GLY A 13 2.02 -11.67 12.75
CA GLY A 13 1.27 -11.82 14.00
C GLY A 13 1.72 -10.90 15.15
N SER A 14 2.82 -10.15 15.00
CA SER A 14 3.17 -9.10 15.95
C SER A 14 2.14 -7.95 15.88
N PRO A 15 1.62 -7.48 17.03
CA PRO A 15 0.62 -6.40 17.05
C PRO A 15 1.16 -5.09 16.47
N ASP A 16 2.46 -4.85 16.59
CA ASP A 16 3.10 -3.62 16.12
C ASP A 16 3.56 -3.69 14.66
N ARG A 17 3.40 -4.85 14.00
CA ARG A 17 3.87 -5.03 12.61
C ARG A 17 3.13 -4.12 11.65
N GLU A 18 1.86 -3.83 11.90
CA GLU A 18 1.07 -2.95 11.03
C GLU A 18 1.66 -1.53 10.98
N ILE A 19 2.03 -0.99 12.15
CA ILE A 19 2.71 0.31 12.27
C ILE A 19 4.07 0.27 11.56
N ASN A 20 4.81 -0.84 11.71
CA ASN A 20 6.10 -0.99 11.03
C ASN A 20 5.97 -0.98 9.49
N CYS A 21 4.94 -1.63 8.95
CA CYS A 21 4.64 -1.59 7.52
C CYS A 21 4.29 -0.18 7.03
N GLU A 22 3.51 0.57 7.82
CA GLU A 22 3.14 1.96 7.49
C GLU A 22 4.39 2.84 7.35
N VAL A 23 5.27 2.82 8.36
CA VAL A 23 6.52 3.59 8.35
C VAL A 23 7.42 3.20 7.17
N ALA A 24 7.50 1.91 6.84
CA ALA A 24 8.30 1.43 5.71
C ALA A 24 7.78 1.95 4.35
N LEU A 25 6.47 2.17 4.22
CA LEU A 25 5.84 2.64 2.99
C LEU A 25 5.74 4.17 2.87
N GLU A 26 5.71 4.88 4.00
CA GLU A 26 5.45 6.32 4.07
C GLU A 26 6.35 7.14 3.14
N THR A 27 7.65 6.84 3.13
CA THR A 27 8.61 7.60 2.31
C THR A 27 8.37 7.38 0.80
N ALA A 28 8.11 6.14 0.38
CA ALA A 28 7.82 5.83 -1.02
C ALA A 28 6.48 6.44 -1.46
N PHE A 29 5.48 6.45 -0.57
CA PHE A 29 4.19 7.10 -0.80
C PHE A 29 4.35 8.61 -0.96
N ALA A 30 5.10 9.28 -0.08
CA ALA A 30 5.37 10.72 -0.18
C ALA A 30 6.10 11.09 -1.47
N ALA A 31 7.03 10.25 -1.92
CA ALA A 31 7.72 10.44 -3.20
C ALA A 31 6.77 10.34 -4.39
N LEU A 32 5.82 9.39 -4.37
CA LEU A 32 4.79 9.26 -5.41
C LEU A 32 3.83 10.45 -5.44
N VAL A 33 3.40 10.94 -4.28
CA VAL A 33 2.58 12.15 -4.17
C VAL A 33 3.33 13.34 -4.78
N THR A 34 4.58 13.56 -4.34
CA THR A 34 5.43 14.65 -4.83
C THR A 34 5.62 14.57 -6.35
N ALA A 35 5.89 13.38 -6.87
CA ALA A 35 6.05 13.17 -8.31
C ALA A 35 4.76 13.44 -9.10
N SER A 36 3.60 13.08 -8.55
CA SER A 36 2.30 13.31 -9.20
C SER A 36 1.97 14.81 -9.25
N GLU A 37 2.14 15.51 -8.12
CA GLU A 37 1.90 16.95 -8.04
C GLU A 37 2.88 17.75 -8.92
N ALA A 38 4.15 17.32 -9.02
CA ALA A 38 5.13 17.91 -9.92
C ALA A 38 4.73 17.79 -11.42
N GLN A 39 3.88 16.82 -11.75
CA GLN A 39 3.32 16.64 -13.10
C GLN A 39 2.02 17.44 -13.31
N GLY A 40 1.63 18.27 -12.35
CA GLY A 40 0.48 19.17 -12.45
C GLY A 40 -0.82 18.61 -11.90
N TRP A 41 -0.80 17.46 -11.23
CA TRP A 41 -1.98 16.93 -10.54
C TRP A 41 -2.30 17.82 -9.33
N THR A 42 -3.58 18.06 -9.06
CA THR A 42 -3.96 18.72 -7.81
C THR A 42 -3.75 17.77 -6.61
N PRO A 43 -3.57 18.30 -5.39
CA PRO A 43 -3.47 17.46 -4.19
C PRO A 43 -4.70 16.56 -4.00
N LEU A 44 -5.89 17.06 -4.35
CA LEU A 44 -7.14 16.30 -4.23
C LEU A 44 -7.21 15.15 -5.25
N GLU A 45 -6.86 15.39 -6.52
CA GLU A 45 -6.82 14.34 -7.55
C GLU A 45 -5.81 13.25 -7.20
N THR A 46 -4.63 13.66 -6.72
CA THR A 46 -3.57 12.74 -6.29
C THR A 46 -4.06 11.86 -5.15
N ALA A 47 -4.57 12.47 -4.06
CA ALA A 47 -5.02 11.73 -2.89
C ALA A 47 -6.20 10.78 -3.21
N THR A 48 -7.21 11.26 -3.94
CA THR A 48 -8.39 10.45 -4.27
C THR A 48 -8.05 9.29 -5.21
N THR A 49 -7.15 9.50 -6.17
CA THR A 49 -6.70 8.45 -7.10
C THR A 49 -5.89 7.38 -6.37
N LEU A 50 -4.94 7.79 -5.53
CA LEU A 50 -4.12 6.84 -4.76
C LEU A 50 -4.97 6.00 -3.81
N LEU A 51 -5.91 6.63 -3.09
CA LEU A 51 -6.87 5.93 -2.23
C LEU A 51 -7.69 4.90 -3.01
N LYS A 52 -8.20 5.28 -4.19
CA LYS A 52 -8.98 4.38 -5.04
C LYS A 52 -8.17 3.16 -5.46
N ILE A 53 -6.94 3.35 -5.95
CA ILE A 53 -6.08 2.25 -6.42
C ILE A 53 -5.72 1.32 -5.25
N ALA A 54 -5.33 1.87 -4.10
CA ALA A 54 -5.00 1.09 -2.91
C ALA A 54 -6.21 0.27 -2.40
N THR A 55 -7.39 0.89 -2.38
CA THR A 55 -8.65 0.20 -1.98
C THR A 55 -8.98 -0.95 -2.94
N GLN A 56 -8.87 -0.72 -4.24
CA GLN A 56 -9.12 -1.76 -5.25
C GLN A 56 -8.15 -2.93 -5.13
N HIS A 57 -6.86 -2.65 -4.91
CA HIS A 57 -5.86 -3.69 -4.66
C HIS A 57 -6.20 -4.51 -3.41
N GLY A 58 -6.57 -3.84 -2.31
CA GLY A 58 -6.98 -4.51 -1.07
C GLY A 58 -8.19 -5.44 -1.27
N GLN A 59 -9.19 -5.00 -2.04
CA GLN A 59 -10.34 -5.84 -2.39
C GLN A 59 -9.95 -7.08 -3.20
N GLN A 60 -9.04 -6.95 -4.16
CA GLN A 60 -8.53 -8.07 -4.95
C GLN A 60 -7.78 -9.07 -4.07
N VAL A 61 -6.91 -8.60 -3.17
CA VAL A 61 -6.18 -9.48 -2.23
C VAL A 61 -7.15 -10.24 -1.32
N GLN A 62 -8.17 -9.57 -0.78
CA GLN A 62 -9.19 -10.24 0.05
C GLN A 62 -9.96 -11.30 -0.72
N ALA A 63 -10.35 -11.02 -1.98
CA ALA A 63 -11.03 -11.99 -2.83
C ALA A 63 -10.15 -13.21 -3.11
N LEU A 64 -8.85 -13.02 -3.37
CA LEU A 64 -7.89 -14.11 -3.56
C LEU A 64 -7.75 -14.96 -2.30
N VAL A 65 -7.60 -14.32 -1.13
CA VAL A 65 -7.51 -15.03 0.15
C VAL A 65 -8.78 -15.83 0.44
N ALA A 66 -9.96 -15.29 0.12
CA ALA A 66 -11.23 -16.00 0.26
C ALA A 66 -11.32 -17.21 -0.67
N ALA A 67 -10.88 -17.08 -1.93
CA ALA A 67 -10.87 -18.17 -2.90
C ALA A 67 -9.97 -19.34 -2.44
N ILE A 68 -8.74 -19.04 -1.99
CA ILE A 68 -7.80 -20.05 -1.47
C ILE A 68 -8.39 -20.80 -0.28
N LYS A 69 -9.12 -20.12 0.61
CA LYS A 69 -9.77 -20.75 1.77
C LYS A 69 -11.00 -21.60 1.42
N SER A 70 -11.50 -21.51 0.18
CA SER A 70 -12.73 -22.18 -0.27
C SER A 70 -12.50 -23.42 -1.13
N GLU A 71 -11.26 -23.70 -1.53
CA GLU A 71 -10.90 -24.94 -2.21
C GLU A 71 -10.81 -26.10 -1.19
N PRO A 72 -11.57 -27.20 -1.37
CA PRO A 72 -11.45 -28.37 -0.51
C PRO A 72 -10.16 -29.16 -0.84
N GLU A 73 -9.45 -29.61 0.20
CA GLU A 73 -8.33 -30.58 0.10
C GLU A 73 -8.73 -31.90 -0.58
#